data_AF-A0A1Z4QH84-F1
#
_entry.id   AF-A0A1Z4QH84-F1
#
_cell.length_a   1.000
_cell.length_b   1.000
_cell.length_c   1.000
_cell.angle_alpha   90.00
_cell.angle_beta   90.00
_cell.angle_gamma   90.00
#
_symmetry.space_group_name_H-M   'P 1'
#
loop_
_entity.id
_entity.type
_entity.pdbx_description
1 polymer ?
#
loop_
_entity_poly.entity_id
_entity_poly.type
_entity_poly.pdbx_seq_one_letter_code
_entity_poly.pdbx_strand_id
1 'polypeptide(L)'
;MKKLIPIFSLAFSCIWLVSCANSQPDTAKETPANTVEQTKTETSSKPVTNTPTKKAEEESTTQPKIATVKELVNGDLKCYATVVDEKGTEHNLGASFEVCEPEKFLNKKVSLSYGIESVSDCESAEPCGKSKKESLIVKIDILGEKSPTKN
;
A
#
# COMPACT_ATOMS: atom_id res chain seq x y z
N MET A 1 42.89 2.04 -25.91
CA MET A 1 43.38 0.75 -25.37
C MET A 1 43.61 0.89 -23.88
N LYS A 2 42.83 0.15 -23.06
CA LYS A 2 43.13 -0.28 -21.69
C LYS A 2 41.89 -1.06 -21.22
N LYS A 3 41.93 -2.37 -21.47
CA LYS A 3 40.99 -3.35 -20.89
C LYS A 3 41.48 -3.60 -19.46
N LEU A 4 40.61 -3.43 -18.48
CA LEU A 4 40.84 -3.90 -17.11
C LEU A 4 39.95 -5.13 -16.90
N ILE A 5 40.60 -6.22 -16.56
CA ILE A 5 40.07 -7.57 -16.40
C ILE A 5 39.45 -7.68 -14.99
N PRO A 6 38.29 -8.33 -14.80
CA PRO A 6 37.82 -8.73 -13.49
C PRO A 6 38.39 -10.11 -13.11
N ILE A 7 39.12 -10.18 -12.00
CA ILE A 7 39.45 -11.44 -11.33
C ILE A 7 39.16 -11.21 -9.85
N PHE A 8 38.03 -11.68 -9.36
CA PHE A 8 37.90 -12.04 -7.95
C PHE A 8 37.21 -13.39 -7.82
N SER A 9 37.93 -14.24 -7.10
CA SER A 9 37.82 -15.67 -7.04
C SER A 9 36.52 -16.18 -6.42
N LEU A 10 36.06 -17.25 -7.06
CA LEU A 10 35.43 -18.41 -6.49
C LEU A 10 36.08 -18.82 -5.14
N ALA A 11 35.29 -18.92 -4.06
CA ALA A 11 35.35 -19.98 -3.02
C ALA A 11 34.70 -19.55 -1.69
N PHE A 12 33.71 -20.33 -1.23
CA PHE A 12 33.26 -20.64 0.15
C PHE A 12 31.80 -21.12 -0.01
N SER A 13 31.48 -22.37 -0.32
CA SER A 13 31.73 -23.63 0.41
C SER A 13 31.52 -23.51 1.92
N CYS A 14 30.27 -23.72 2.33
CA CYS A 14 29.76 -24.35 3.56
C CYS A 14 28.22 -24.24 3.41
N ILE A 15 27.44 -25.28 3.06
CA ILE A 15 26.99 -26.39 3.94
C ILE A 15 26.70 -25.80 5.35
N TRP A 16 25.51 -25.82 5.93
CA TRP A 16 24.79 -26.99 6.44
C TRP A 16 23.29 -26.69 6.52
N LEU A 17 22.51 -27.68 6.10
CA LEU A 17 21.09 -27.84 6.41
C LEU A 17 20.93 -27.96 7.93
N VAL A 18 20.10 -27.11 8.53
CA VAL A 18 19.44 -27.44 9.81
C VAL A 18 17.94 -27.42 9.54
N SER A 19 17.45 -28.61 9.19
CA SER A 19 16.04 -28.96 9.23
C SER A 19 15.71 -29.26 10.70
N CYS A 20 15.09 -28.31 11.39
CA CYS A 20 14.36 -28.63 12.61
C CYS A 20 12.98 -29.13 12.21
N ALA A 21 12.90 -30.42 11.85
CA ALA A 21 11.67 -31.18 11.93
C ALA A 21 11.35 -31.39 13.42
N ASN A 22 10.37 -30.66 13.96
CA ASN A 22 9.75 -31.03 15.22
C ASN A 22 8.45 -31.79 14.90
N SER A 23 8.47 -33.10 15.09
CA SER A 23 7.29 -33.96 15.06
C SER A 23 6.86 -34.22 16.50
N GLN A 24 5.66 -33.80 16.90
CA GLN A 24 4.53 -34.71 17.13
C GLN A 24 3.29 -34.00 17.68
N PRO A 25 2.10 -34.61 17.52
CA PRO A 25 0.80 -33.97 17.58
C PRO A 25 0.19 -34.05 18.98
N ASP A 26 -0.67 -33.09 19.30
CA ASP A 26 -1.74 -33.35 20.25
C ASP A 26 -3.08 -33.29 19.52
N THR A 27 -3.61 -34.49 19.32
CA THR A 27 -5.02 -34.72 19.02
C THR A 27 -5.77 -34.65 20.35
N ALA A 28 -6.57 -33.61 20.56
CA ALA A 28 -7.65 -33.65 21.53
C ALA A 28 -8.97 -33.38 20.80
N LYS A 29 -9.82 -34.38 20.94
CA LYS A 29 -11.08 -34.67 20.25
C LYS A 29 -12.21 -33.75 20.72
N GLU A 30 -13.15 -33.57 19.81
CA GLU A 30 -14.44 -32.87 19.86
C GLU A 30 -15.24 -32.96 21.17
N THR A 31 -16.04 -31.93 21.43
CA THR A 31 -17.46 -32.10 21.79
C THR A 31 -18.26 -30.89 21.30
N PRO A 32 -19.29 -31.09 20.46
CA PRO A 32 -20.22 -30.03 20.05
C PRO A 32 -21.34 -29.85 21.09
N ALA A 33 -21.71 -28.61 21.37
CA ALA A 33 -22.98 -28.31 22.03
C ALA A 33 -23.71 -27.24 21.19
N ASN A 34 -24.68 -27.73 20.43
CA ASN A 34 -25.71 -26.97 19.76
C ASN A 34 -26.71 -26.50 20.82
N THR A 35 -27.04 -25.21 20.88
CA THR A 35 -28.34 -24.76 21.40
C THR A 35 -28.73 -23.48 20.69
N VAL A 36 -29.71 -23.66 19.80
CA VAL A 36 -30.57 -22.63 19.21
C VAL A 36 -31.50 -22.08 20.30
N GLU A 37 -31.63 -20.76 20.41
CA GLU A 37 -32.93 -20.15 20.65
C GLU A 37 -33.00 -18.70 20.14
N GLN A 38 -34.15 -18.36 19.59
CA GLN A 38 -34.48 -17.20 18.75
C GLN A 38 -34.74 -15.91 19.55
N THR A 39 -34.89 -14.80 18.78
CA THR A 39 -35.78 -13.64 19.06
C THR A 39 -35.22 -12.63 20.07
N LYS A 40 -35.17 -11.30 19.88
CA LYS A 40 -36.06 -10.35 19.20
C LYS A 40 -35.30 -9.05 18.89
N THR A 41 -35.64 -8.40 17.79
CA THR A 41 -35.41 -6.97 17.53
C THR A 41 -36.07 -6.11 18.60
N GLU A 42 -35.37 -5.09 19.14
CA GLU A 42 -35.99 -3.79 19.46
C GLU A 42 -34.95 -2.69 19.68
N THR A 43 -35.02 -1.70 18.79
CA THR A 43 -34.50 -0.34 18.91
C THR A 43 -34.88 0.30 20.25
N SER A 44 -33.92 0.91 20.94
CA SER A 44 -34.23 1.99 21.88
C SER A 44 -33.07 2.98 21.99
N SER A 45 -33.33 4.17 21.46
CA SER A 45 -32.50 5.36 21.48
C SER A 45 -32.32 5.91 22.90
N LYS A 46 -31.09 6.28 23.28
CA LYS A 46 -30.88 7.48 24.11
C LYS A 46 -29.48 8.10 23.90
N PRO A 47 -29.34 9.42 24.09
CA PRO A 47 -28.36 10.26 23.40
C PRO A 47 -27.03 10.43 24.15
N VAL A 48 -25.97 10.54 23.33
CA VAL A 48 -24.84 11.48 23.37
C VAL A 48 -24.55 12.16 24.73
N THR A 49 -23.38 11.87 25.29
CA THR A 49 -22.62 12.82 26.13
C THR A 49 -21.29 13.08 25.44
N ASN A 50 -21.13 14.32 24.96
CA ASN A 50 -19.97 14.83 24.27
C ASN A 50 -18.79 14.95 25.23
N THR A 51 -17.76 14.15 25.03
CA THR A 51 -16.41 14.48 25.49
C THR A 51 -15.62 14.93 24.27
N PRO A 52 -15.03 16.14 24.27
CA PRO A 52 -14.21 16.61 23.15
C PRO A 52 -12.92 15.80 23.12
N THR A 53 -12.97 14.66 22.43
CA THR A 53 -11.75 13.96 22.02
C THR A 53 -11.06 14.90 21.05
N LYS A 54 -9.91 15.44 21.48
CA LYS A 54 -8.93 16.10 20.61
C LYS A 54 -8.87 15.31 19.32
N LYS A 55 -9.40 15.89 18.23
CA LYS A 55 -9.09 15.45 16.88
C LYS A 55 -7.57 15.42 16.82
N ALA A 56 -7.01 14.22 16.68
CA ALA A 56 -5.67 14.09 16.15
C ALA A 56 -5.65 14.92 14.87
N GLU A 57 -4.72 15.86 14.87
CA GLU A 57 -4.37 16.71 13.75
C GLU A 57 -4.10 15.80 12.56
N GLU A 58 -5.11 15.69 11.70
CA GLU A 58 -5.01 15.09 10.38
C GLU A 58 -4.02 15.99 9.64
N GLU A 59 -2.79 15.53 9.54
CA GLU A 59 -1.72 16.24 8.87
C GLU A 59 -2.16 16.46 7.42
N SER A 60 -2.73 17.63 7.14
CA SER A 60 -3.15 18.03 5.81
C SER A 60 -1.90 18.40 5.03
N THR A 61 -1.06 17.42 4.73
CA THR A 61 0.00 17.57 3.75
C THR A 61 -0.69 17.88 2.43
N THR A 62 -0.54 19.11 1.94
CA THR A 62 -1.11 19.55 0.67
C THR A 62 -0.66 18.64 -0.46
N GLN A 63 -1.53 17.71 -0.86
CA GLN A 63 -1.26 16.76 -1.94
C GLN A 63 -1.01 17.54 -3.24
N PRO A 64 0.16 17.39 -3.89
CA PRO A 64 0.51 18.17 -5.07
C PRO A 64 -0.38 17.76 -6.25
N LYS A 65 -0.95 18.76 -6.95
CA LYS A 65 -1.72 18.49 -8.19
C LYS A 65 -0.81 18.29 -9.40
N ILE A 66 0.36 18.92 -9.40
CA ILE A 66 1.34 18.85 -10.47
C ILE A 66 2.67 18.48 -9.82
N ALA A 67 3.31 17.44 -10.33
CA ALA A 67 4.58 16.96 -9.82
C ALA A 67 5.37 16.23 -10.91
N THR A 68 6.65 15.99 -10.65
CA THR A 68 7.50 15.11 -11.47
C THR A 68 7.65 13.78 -10.74
N VAL A 69 7.33 12.68 -11.43
CA VAL A 69 7.48 11.34 -10.84
C VAL A 69 8.95 10.97 -10.76
N LYS A 70 9.42 10.63 -9.56
CA LYS A 70 10.78 10.13 -9.32
C LYS A 70 10.81 8.62 -9.20
N GLU A 71 9.77 8.05 -8.59
CA GLU A 71 9.69 6.62 -8.35
C GLU A 71 8.23 6.17 -8.33
N LEU A 72 7.98 4.98 -8.86
CA LEU A 72 6.72 4.25 -8.73
C LEU A 72 7.07 2.79 -8.43
N VAL A 73 6.65 2.32 -7.27
CA VAL A 73 6.91 0.96 -6.80
C VAL A 73 5.59 0.27 -6.53
N ASN A 74 5.40 -0.89 -7.15
CA ASN A 74 4.26 -1.73 -6.85
C ASN A 74 4.49 -2.42 -5.50
N GLY A 75 3.75 -1.99 -4.48
CA GLY A 75 3.82 -2.58 -3.14
C GLY A 75 2.70 -3.57 -2.88
N ASP A 76 2.62 -4.07 -1.66
CA ASP A 76 1.66 -5.11 -1.31
C ASP A 76 0.23 -4.58 -1.08
N LEU A 77 0.11 -3.36 -0.54
CA LEU A 77 -1.18 -2.74 -0.21
C LEU A 77 -1.63 -1.67 -1.19
N LYS A 78 -0.67 -1.01 -1.85
CA LYS A 78 -0.88 0.06 -2.83
C LYS A 78 0.38 0.27 -3.66
N CYS A 79 0.28 1.08 -4.70
CA CYS A 79 1.45 1.59 -5.38
C CYS A 79 2.03 2.77 -4.59
N TYR A 80 3.33 2.75 -4.33
CA TYR A 80 4.03 3.85 -3.68
C TYR A 80 4.62 4.77 -4.75
N ALA A 81 4.29 6.06 -4.67
CA ALA A 81 4.72 7.07 -5.63
C ALA A 81 5.55 8.13 -4.93
N THR A 82 6.81 8.27 -5.36
CA THR A 82 7.69 9.36 -4.93
C THR A 82 7.64 10.44 -6.00
N VAL A 83 7.15 11.63 -5.65
CA VAL A 83 6.97 12.74 -6.59
C VAL A 83 7.58 14.02 -6.05
N VAL A 84 8.08 14.87 -6.94
CA VAL A 84 8.61 16.19 -6.60
C VAL A 84 7.68 17.27 -7.14
N ASP A 85 7.13 18.10 -6.27
CA ASP A 85 6.22 19.17 -6.65
C ASP A 85 6.93 20.35 -7.35
N GLU A 86 6.16 21.36 -7.78
CA GLU A 86 6.72 22.55 -8.44
C GLU A 86 7.58 23.42 -7.52
N LYS A 87 7.49 23.23 -6.21
CA LYS A 87 8.32 23.92 -5.22
C LYS A 87 9.63 23.16 -4.95
N GLY A 88 9.82 21.99 -5.57
CA GLY A 88 10.98 21.12 -5.34
C GLY A 88 10.88 20.29 -4.07
N THR A 89 9.69 20.17 -3.45
CA THR A 89 9.47 19.32 -2.27
C THR A 89 9.12 17.91 -2.71
N GLU A 90 9.78 16.92 -2.10
CA GLU A 90 9.50 15.51 -2.32
C GLU A 90 8.32 15.05 -1.47
N HIS A 91 7.39 14.31 -2.07
CA HIS A 91 6.21 13.75 -1.44
C HIS A 91 6.15 12.25 -1.71
N ASN A 92 5.94 11.48 -0.64
CA ASN A 92 5.67 10.04 -0.71
C ASN A 92 4.17 9.83 -0.62
N LEU A 93 3.56 9.47 -1.75
CA LEU A 93 2.11 9.38 -1.90
C LEU A 93 1.71 7.94 -2.20
N GLY A 94 0.49 7.58 -1.81
CA GLY A 94 -0.15 6.36 -2.25
C GLY A 94 -0.81 6.56 -3.62
N ALA A 95 -0.74 5.55 -4.47
CA ALA A 95 -1.38 5.49 -5.76
C ALA A 95 -2.15 4.17 -5.91
N SER A 96 -3.20 4.19 -6.72
CA SER A 96 -3.90 2.96 -7.08
C SER A 96 -2.98 2.05 -7.90
N PHE A 97 -3.21 0.75 -7.82
CA PHE A 97 -2.46 -0.22 -8.63
C PHE A 97 -2.61 0.01 -10.14
N GLU A 98 -3.73 0.61 -10.56
CA GLU A 98 -4.04 0.89 -11.96
C GLU A 98 -3.06 1.89 -12.60
N VAL A 99 -2.52 2.84 -11.83
CA VAL A 99 -1.59 3.86 -12.32
C VAL A 99 -0.12 3.51 -12.06
N CYS A 100 0.17 2.32 -11.55
CA CYS A 100 1.50 1.88 -11.14
C CYS A 100 2.38 1.44 -12.34
N GLU A 101 2.63 2.36 -13.26
CA GLU A 101 3.35 2.09 -14.51
C GLU A 101 4.64 2.93 -14.58
N PRO A 102 5.73 2.51 -13.89
CA PRO A 102 6.97 3.27 -13.84
C PRO A 102 7.53 3.58 -15.23
N GLU A 103 7.47 2.63 -16.16
CA GLU A 103 7.98 2.80 -17.53
C GLU A 103 7.30 3.95 -18.29
N LYS A 104 6.05 4.27 -17.97
CA LYS A 104 5.30 5.34 -18.64
C LYS A 104 5.48 6.69 -17.98
N PHE A 105 5.65 6.74 -16.65
CA PHE A 105 5.56 7.99 -15.89
C PHE A 105 6.88 8.47 -15.29
N LEU A 106 7.89 7.63 -15.14
CA LEU A 106 9.18 8.02 -14.54
C LEU A 106 9.80 9.24 -15.23
N ASN A 107 10.25 10.19 -14.42
CA ASN A 107 10.86 11.46 -14.82
C ASN A 107 9.99 12.37 -15.70
N LYS A 108 8.69 12.07 -15.84
CA LYS A 108 7.76 12.94 -16.55
C LYS A 108 7.09 13.90 -15.58
N LYS A 109 6.80 15.11 -16.07
CA LYS A 109 5.93 16.06 -15.38
C LYS A 109 4.48 15.64 -15.62
N VAL A 110 3.73 15.45 -14.55
CA VAL A 110 2.38 14.88 -14.58
C VAL A 110 1.42 15.72 -13.76
N SER A 111 0.14 15.64 -14.11
CA SER A 111 -0.99 16.07 -13.31
C SER A 111 -1.56 14.87 -12.57
N LEU A 112 -1.67 14.98 -11.25
CA LEU A 112 -2.15 13.94 -10.35
C LEU A 112 -3.60 14.22 -9.96
N SER A 113 -4.46 13.21 -10.08
CA SER A 113 -5.83 13.24 -9.56
C SER A 113 -5.99 12.23 -8.45
N TYR A 114 -6.73 12.62 -7.41
CA TYR A 114 -6.88 11.84 -6.19
C TYR A 114 -8.29 11.31 -6.02
N GLY A 115 -8.40 10.09 -5.51
CA GLY A 115 -9.66 9.43 -5.17
C GLY A 115 -9.57 8.78 -3.80
N ILE A 116 -10.72 8.65 -3.13
CA ILE A 116 -10.80 8.01 -1.82
C ILE A 116 -10.98 6.50 -2.02
N GLU A 117 -9.92 5.75 -1.78
CA GLU A 117 -9.87 4.31 -1.97
C GLU A 117 -9.84 3.56 -0.63
N SER A 118 -10.28 2.31 -0.65
CA SER A 118 -10.27 1.42 0.52
C SER A 118 -8.98 0.60 0.52
N VAL A 119 -8.03 0.94 1.39
CA VAL A 119 -6.74 0.24 1.50
C VAL A 119 -6.79 -0.69 2.69
N SER A 120 -6.32 -1.93 2.53
CA SER A 120 -6.23 -2.89 3.64
C SER A 120 -5.19 -2.43 4.66
N ASP A 121 -5.47 -2.61 5.95
CA ASP A 121 -4.56 -2.25 7.02
C ASP A 121 -3.32 -3.18 7.14
N CYS A 122 -3.36 -4.36 6.53
CA CYS A 122 -2.23 -5.30 6.46
C CYS A 122 -2.41 -6.40 5.40
N GLU A 123 -1.33 -7.16 5.19
CA GLU A 123 -1.20 -8.22 4.19
C GLU A 123 -1.69 -9.61 4.66
N SER A 124 -2.00 -9.78 5.95
CA SER A 124 -2.29 -11.09 6.56
C SER A 124 -3.79 -11.28 6.88
N ALA A 125 -4.16 -12.38 7.53
CA ALA A 125 -5.42 -12.54 8.22
C ALA A 125 -5.15 -12.50 9.74
N GLU A 126 -5.68 -11.50 10.42
CA GLU A 126 -5.79 -11.38 11.89
C GLU A 126 -4.58 -10.85 12.71
N PRO A 127 -4.79 -9.76 13.51
CA PRO A 127 -6.00 -8.92 13.60
C PRO A 127 -6.10 -7.96 12.38
N CYS A 128 -5.81 -8.49 11.20
CA CYS A 128 -5.98 -7.94 9.90
C CYS A 128 -7.42 -8.12 9.38
N GLY A 129 -8.01 -7.11 8.74
CA GLY A 129 -9.38 -7.21 8.20
C GLY A 129 -10.19 -5.91 8.28
N LYS A 130 -9.56 -4.80 8.67
CA LYS A 130 -10.13 -3.46 8.49
C LYS A 130 -9.49 -2.81 7.26
N SER A 131 -10.28 -1.99 6.58
CA SER A 131 -9.79 -1.13 5.51
C SER A 131 -9.89 0.31 5.96
N LYS A 132 -8.86 1.09 5.65
CA LYS A 132 -8.86 2.53 5.82
C LYS A 132 -9.21 3.21 4.51
N LYS A 133 -9.95 4.31 4.61
CA LYS A 133 -10.18 5.21 3.49
C LYS A 133 -8.99 6.13 3.38
N GLU A 134 -8.24 6.00 2.29
CA GLU A 134 -7.07 6.83 2.01
C GLU A 134 -7.23 7.56 0.68
N SER A 135 -6.69 8.77 0.60
CA SER A 135 -6.60 9.52 -0.65
C SER A 135 -5.43 8.97 -1.47
N LEU A 136 -5.73 8.28 -2.56
CA LEU A 136 -4.73 7.72 -3.47
C LEU A 136 -4.76 8.44 -4.81
N ILE A 137 -3.62 8.48 -5.48
CA ILE A 137 -3.54 8.90 -6.88
C ILE A 137 -4.27 7.84 -7.71
N VAL A 138 -5.40 8.22 -8.32
CA VAL A 138 -6.21 7.35 -9.18
C VAL A 138 -6.01 7.64 -10.66
N LYS A 139 -5.41 8.77 -11.01
CA LYS A 139 -5.13 9.14 -12.40
C LYS A 139 -3.86 9.99 -12.50
N ILE A 140 -3.06 9.68 -13.52
CA ILE A 140 -1.84 10.41 -13.86
C ILE A 140 -1.94 10.84 -15.33
N ASP A 141 -1.92 12.14 -15.59
CA ASP A 141 -1.92 12.71 -16.95
C ASP A 141 -0.58 13.38 -17.22
N ILE A 142 0.11 13.00 -18.32
CA ILE A 142 1.42 13.58 -18.66
C ILE A 142 1.22 15.00 -19.22
N LEU A 143 1.86 15.98 -18.58
CA LEU A 143 1.83 17.38 -18.99
C LEU A 143 3.00 17.64 -19.95
N GLY A 144 2.75 17.52 -21.25
CA GLY A 144 3.73 17.88 -22.28
C GLY A 144 3.86 16.92 -23.46
N GLU A 145 3.24 15.73 -23.39
CA GLU A 145 3.09 14.89 -24.58
C GLU A 145 1.88 15.40 -25.36
N LYS A 146 2.15 15.98 -26.55
CA LYS A 146 1.10 16.06 -27.59
C LYS A 146 0.65 14.63 -27.81
N SER A 147 -0.57 14.31 -27.40
CA SER A 147 -1.21 13.03 -27.63
C SER A 147 -1.00 12.61 -29.09
N PRO A 148 -0.69 11.34 -29.38
CA PRO A 148 -0.58 10.89 -30.76
C PRO A 148 -1.96 11.02 -31.41
N THR A 149 -2.16 12.09 -32.17
CA THR A 149 -3.27 12.24 -33.10
C THR A 149 -3.19 11.06 -34.05
N LYS A 150 -4.15 10.14 -33.93
CA LYS A 150 -4.36 9.05 -34.87
C LYS A 150 -4.81 9.67 -36.20
N ASN A 151 -3.87 9.77 -37.14
CA ASN A 151 -4.16 10.10 -38.54
C ASN A 151 -4.97 8.99 -39.21
#